data_AF-A0A9P6YV73-F1
#
_entry.id   AF-A0A9P6YV73-F1
#
_cell.length_a   1.000
_cell.length_b   1.000
_cell.length_c   1.000
_cell.angle_alpha   90.00
_cell.angle_beta   90.00
_cell.angle_gamma   90.00
#
_symmetry.space_group_name_H-M   'P 1'
#
loop_
_entity.id
_entity.type
_entity.pdbx_description
1 polymer ?
#
loop_
_entity_poly.entity_id
_entity_poly.type
_entity_poly.pdbx_seq_one_letter_code
_entity_poly.pdbx_strand_id
1 'polypeptide(L)'
;MSAARPVINVYADSGKNVASTVPLPAVFKAPIRPDIVNFVHTNMAKNKRQPHSVSSKAGEQTSAESWGTGRAVARIPRVNGSGTHRAGQAAFGNMCRGGRMFAPTKTWRKWQIKTNLNQKRFATASALAASALPSLVMARGHRIEKIEEVPLVIDDSAEKLAKTKEAVALLKAINAYSDVSSVTVATVNAVVLLLSITKTTVSSRPSATYPVWNWSTSVV
;
A
#
# COMPACT_ATOMS: atom_id res chain seq x y z
N MET A 1 5.02 -33.00 -8.25
CA MET A 1 6.42 -32.82 -7.82
C MET A 1 6.90 -31.49 -8.33
N SER A 2 7.37 -30.59 -7.46
CA SER A 2 8.01 -29.34 -7.90
C SER A 2 9.32 -29.70 -8.59
N ALA A 3 9.51 -29.26 -9.84
CA ALA A 3 10.75 -29.44 -10.60
C ALA A 3 11.82 -28.52 -9.99
N ALA A 4 12.43 -28.99 -8.91
CA ALA A 4 13.36 -28.19 -8.13
C ALA A 4 14.78 -28.71 -8.40
N ARG A 5 15.69 -27.80 -8.78
CA ARG A 5 17.12 -28.14 -8.91
C ARG A 5 17.64 -28.67 -7.56
N PRO A 6 18.40 -29.76 -7.54
CA PRO A 6 18.90 -30.33 -6.28
C PRO A 6 19.91 -29.41 -5.58
N VAL A 7 20.62 -28.59 -6.36
CA VAL A 7 21.70 -27.71 -5.92
C VAL A 7 21.49 -26.31 -6.51
N ILE A 8 21.84 -25.27 -5.76
CA ILE A 8 21.80 -23.86 -6.13
C ILE A 8 23.22 -23.29 -6.07
N ASN A 9 23.56 -22.36 -6.96
CA ASN A 9 24.82 -21.64 -6.94
C ASN A 9 24.72 -20.42 -6.01
N VAL A 10 25.80 -20.18 -5.27
CA VAL A 10 25.97 -18.97 -4.46
C VAL A 10 26.83 -18.00 -5.25
N TYR A 11 26.29 -16.83 -5.58
CA TYR A 11 27.00 -15.79 -6.31
C TYR A 11 27.82 -14.92 -5.35
N ALA A 12 29.08 -14.64 -5.71
CA ALA A 12 29.93 -13.71 -4.97
C ALA A 12 29.45 -12.26 -5.11
N ASP A 13 29.95 -11.36 -4.27
CA ASP A 13 29.62 -9.92 -4.27
C ASP A 13 29.88 -9.20 -5.61
N SER A 14 30.80 -9.74 -6.43
CA SER A 14 31.09 -9.23 -7.77
C SER A 14 30.08 -9.69 -8.84
N GLY A 15 29.08 -10.48 -8.45
CA GLY A 15 27.85 -10.80 -9.16
C GLY A 15 27.93 -11.82 -10.29
N LYS A 16 29.13 -12.18 -10.78
CA LYS A 16 29.29 -13.11 -11.91
C LYS A 16 29.98 -14.44 -11.57
N ASN A 17 30.73 -14.48 -10.48
CA ASN A 17 31.47 -15.68 -10.10
C ASN A 17 30.65 -16.49 -9.09
N VAL A 18 30.56 -17.80 -9.34
CA VAL A 18 30.01 -18.76 -8.38
C VAL A 18 31.04 -19.00 -7.29
N ALA A 19 30.71 -18.63 -6.05
CA ALA A 19 31.57 -18.81 -4.89
C ALA A 19 31.46 -20.23 -4.31
N SER A 20 30.25 -20.75 -4.20
CA SER A 20 29.97 -22.08 -3.64
C SER A 20 28.64 -22.62 -4.16
N THR A 21 28.30 -23.85 -3.79
CA THR A 21 27.00 -24.46 -4.12
C THR A 21 26.36 -25.04 -2.86
N VAL A 22 25.04 -24.94 -2.77
CA VAL A 22 24.27 -25.34 -1.58
C VAL A 22 23.08 -26.21 -2.01
N PRO A 23 22.74 -27.28 -1.26
CA PRO A 23 21.57 -28.09 -1.56
C PRO A 23 20.28 -27.29 -1.36
N LEU A 24 19.30 -27.48 -2.26
CA LEU A 24 18.03 -26.78 -2.17
C LEU A 24 17.26 -27.17 -0.89
N PRO A 25 16.90 -26.21 -0.03
CA PRO A 25 16.11 -26.49 1.16
C PRO A 25 14.75 -27.14 0.84
N ALA A 26 14.32 -28.06 1.71
CA ALA A 26 13.08 -28.81 1.51
C ALA A 26 11.82 -27.94 1.35
N VAL A 27 11.83 -26.73 1.90
CA VAL A 27 10.71 -25.78 1.84
C VAL A 27 10.36 -25.40 0.40
N PHE A 28 11.32 -25.38 -0.53
CA PHE A 28 11.07 -25.08 -1.94
C PHE A 28 10.36 -26.21 -2.70
N LYS A 29 10.27 -27.40 -2.10
CA LYS A 29 9.51 -28.55 -2.64
C LYS A 29 8.06 -28.56 -2.17
N ALA A 30 7.66 -27.63 -1.30
CA ALA A 30 6.30 -27.54 -0.81
C ALA A 30 5.28 -27.31 -1.95
N PRO A 31 4.04 -27.84 -1.82
CA PRO A 31 3.01 -27.61 -2.82
C PRO A 31 2.59 -26.13 -2.85
N ILE A 32 2.50 -25.57 -4.05
CA ILE A 32 2.10 -24.18 -4.26
C ILE A 32 0.58 -24.10 -4.26
N ARG A 33 0.02 -23.39 -3.27
CA ARG A 33 -1.43 -23.24 -3.04
C ARG A 33 -1.82 -21.77 -3.01
N PRO A 34 -2.20 -21.18 -4.17
CA PRO A 34 -2.54 -19.76 -4.26
C PRO A 34 -3.81 -19.42 -3.46
N ASP A 35 -4.71 -20.38 -3.24
CA ASP A 35 -5.93 -20.24 -2.45
C ASP A 35 -5.63 -19.91 -0.97
N ILE A 36 -4.76 -20.69 -0.33
CA ILE A 36 -4.37 -20.45 1.07
C ILE A 36 -3.55 -19.16 1.18
N VAL A 37 -2.64 -18.92 0.24
CA VAL A 37 -1.83 -17.69 0.22
C VAL A 37 -2.73 -16.45 0.13
N ASN A 38 -3.72 -16.44 -0.78
CA ASN A 38 -4.64 -15.33 -0.94
C ASN A 38 -5.54 -15.12 0.30
N PHE A 39 -6.03 -16.20 0.89
CA PHE A 39 -6.83 -16.16 2.12
C PHE A 39 -6.04 -15.54 3.29
N VAL A 40 -4.81 -16.02 3.51
CA VAL A 40 -3.94 -15.52 4.58
C VAL A 40 -3.53 -14.08 4.30
N HIS A 41 -3.13 -13.74 3.08
CA HIS A 41 -2.74 -12.39 2.69
C HIS A 41 -3.87 -11.39 2.94
N THR A 42 -5.09 -11.70 2.48
CA THR A 42 -6.27 -10.83 2.66
C THR A 42 -6.57 -10.58 4.13
N ASN A 43 -6.48 -11.61 4.97
CA ASN A 43 -6.74 -11.48 6.40
C ASN A 43 -5.62 -10.74 7.15
N MET A 44 -4.35 -10.98 6.79
CA MET A 44 -3.21 -10.27 7.37
C MET A 44 -3.20 -8.78 6.96
N ALA A 45 -3.53 -8.46 5.71
CA ALA A 45 -3.60 -7.09 5.21
C ALA A 45 -4.66 -6.25 5.95
N LYS A 46 -5.77 -6.87 6.38
CA LYS A 46 -6.81 -6.18 7.18
C LYS A 46 -6.28 -5.74 8.56
N ASN A 47 -5.32 -6.47 9.14
CA ASN A 47 -4.80 -6.16 10.48
C ASN A 47 -3.94 -4.89 10.55
N LYS A 48 -3.43 -4.40 9.40
CA LYS A 48 -2.64 -3.16 9.32
C LYS A 48 -3.51 -1.90 9.23
N ARG A 49 -4.83 -2.04 9.06
CA ARG A 49 -5.75 -0.90 8.90
C ARG A 49 -5.92 -0.15 10.22
N GLN A 50 -5.88 1.17 10.18
CA GLN A 50 -6.22 2.00 11.32
C GLN A 50 -7.76 2.07 11.48
N PRO A 51 -8.30 1.85 12.69
CA PRO A 51 -9.72 2.05 12.95
C PRO A 51 -10.16 3.48 12.63
N HIS A 52 -11.27 3.62 11.92
CA HIS A 52 -11.87 4.91 11.61
C HIS A 52 -13.38 4.89 11.90
N SER A 53 -13.94 6.04 12.25
CA SER A 53 -15.37 6.17 12.54
C SER A 53 -15.88 7.57 12.26
N VAL A 54 -17.17 7.69 11.96
CA VAL A 54 -17.87 8.99 11.99
C VAL A 54 -18.05 9.42 13.45
N SER A 55 -17.99 10.72 13.72
CA SER A 55 -18.28 11.26 15.07
C SER A 55 -19.66 10.79 15.56
N SER A 56 -19.75 10.41 16.84
CA SER A 56 -20.96 9.84 17.42
C SER A 56 -22.15 10.78 17.37
N LYS A 57 -21.92 12.09 17.48
CA LYS A 57 -22.94 13.15 17.46
C LYS A 57 -23.11 13.81 16.07
N ALA A 58 -22.47 13.29 15.03
CA ALA A 58 -22.55 13.88 13.69
C ALA A 58 -24.00 13.87 13.17
N GLY A 59 -24.52 15.04 12.80
CA GLY A 59 -25.90 15.21 12.31
C GLY A 59 -26.99 15.12 13.38
N GLU A 60 -26.62 15.02 14.67
CA GLU A 60 -27.53 14.93 15.82
C GLU A 60 -27.54 16.20 16.70
N GLN A 61 -26.65 17.16 16.45
CA GLN A 61 -26.50 18.36 17.28
C GLN A 61 -27.56 19.44 17.01
N THR A 62 -28.36 19.27 15.95
CA THR A 62 -29.38 20.25 15.55
C THR A 62 -30.69 19.95 16.26
N SER A 63 -31.18 20.89 17.07
CA SER A 63 -32.52 20.83 17.66
C SER A 63 -33.58 20.92 16.56
N ALA A 64 -34.29 19.83 16.32
CA ALA A 64 -35.28 19.72 15.27
C ALA A 64 -36.42 18.78 15.67
N GLU A 65 -37.66 19.22 15.44
CA GLU A 65 -38.86 18.45 15.72
C GLU A 65 -39.77 18.42 14.49
N SER A 66 -40.59 17.38 14.37
CA SER A 66 -41.52 17.27 13.24
C SER A 66 -42.72 18.18 13.47
N TRP A 67 -43.11 18.94 12.45
CA TRP A 67 -44.31 19.78 12.52
C TRP A 67 -45.62 19.00 12.39
N GLY A 68 -45.56 17.69 12.18
CA GLY A 68 -46.73 16.84 12.01
C GLY A 68 -47.41 16.99 10.64
N THR A 69 -48.67 16.60 10.57
CA THR A 69 -49.50 16.68 9.36
C THR A 69 -50.14 18.06 9.18
N GLY A 70 -50.75 18.33 8.02
CA GLY A 70 -51.55 19.53 7.80
C GLY A 70 -50.78 20.78 7.37
N ARG A 71 -49.50 20.65 6.99
CA ARG A 71 -48.63 21.78 6.59
C ARG A 71 -48.09 21.68 5.15
N ALA A 72 -48.71 20.85 4.30
CA ALA A 72 -48.30 20.59 2.91
C ALA A 72 -46.81 20.19 2.74
N VAL A 73 -46.23 19.54 3.75
CA VAL A 73 -44.80 19.25 3.84
C VAL A 73 -44.58 17.88 4.49
N ALA A 74 -43.51 17.17 4.12
CA ALA A 74 -43.16 15.86 4.67
C ALA A 74 -42.89 15.91 6.18
N ARG A 75 -43.24 14.82 6.89
CA ARG A 75 -43.21 14.67 8.37
C ARG A 75 -41.82 14.54 9.00
N ILE A 76 -40.77 14.98 8.30
CA ILE A 76 -39.37 14.91 8.77
C ILE A 76 -39.12 16.01 9.82
N PRO A 77 -38.29 15.77 10.85
CA PRO A 77 -37.89 16.80 11.80
C PRO A 77 -37.27 18.03 11.12
N ARG A 78 -37.67 19.23 11.57
CA ARG A 78 -37.23 20.52 11.01
C ARG A 78 -36.59 21.40 12.07
N VAL A 79 -35.60 22.18 11.66
CA VAL A 79 -34.87 23.08 12.57
C VAL A 79 -35.81 24.15 13.11
N ASN A 80 -35.83 24.27 14.44
CA ASN A 80 -36.66 25.25 15.15
C ASN A 80 -36.10 26.68 15.01
N GLY A 81 -36.93 27.68 15.32
CA GLY A 81 -36.58 29.10 15.25
C GLY A 81 -37.01 29.79 13.96
N SER A 82 -36.60 31.04 13.80
CA SER A 82 -36.91 31.91 12.65
C SER A 82 -35.71 32.82 12.35
N GLY A 83 -35.73 33.55 11.24
CA GLY A 83 -34.73 34.58 10.93
C GLY A 83 -33.38 34.08 10.38
N THR A 84 -33.16 32.76 10.25
CA THR A 84 -32.00 32.20 9.56
C THR A 84 -32.42 31.37 8.36
N HIS A 85 -31.59 31.32 7.31
CA HIS A 85 -31.85 30.48 6.14
C HIS A 85 -31.93 28.98 6.47
N ARG A 86 -31.41 28.56 7.63
CA ARG A 86 -31.43 27.18 8.11
C ARG A 86 -32.73 26.81 8.83
N ALA A 87 -33.44 27.78 9.41
CA ALA A 87 -34.70 27.55 10.10
C ALA A 87 -35.76 26.94 9.15
N GLY A 88 -36.55 25.99 9.64
CA GLY A 88 -37.59 25.30 8.86
C GLY A 88 -37.07 24.25 7.86
N GLN A 89 -35.75 24.13 7.66
CA GLN A 89 -35.18 23.06 6.83
C GLN A 89 -35.20 21.71 7.55
N ALA A 90 -35.22 20.61 6.79
CA ALA A 90 -35.13 19.27 7.35
C ALA A 90 -33.75 18.98 7.97
N ALA A 91 -33.73 18.25 9.08
CA ALA A 91 -32.54 17.88 9.83
C ALA A 91 -32.70 16.49 10.46
N PHE A 92 -31.63 15.97 11.08
CA PHE A 92 -31.56 14.69 11.79
C PHE A 92 -31.71 13.42 10.92
N GLY A 93 -32.64 13.40 9.97
CA GLY A 93 -32.89 12.26 9.08
C GLY A 93 -31.70 11.90 8.19
N ASN A 94 -31.53 10.62 7.89
CA ASN A 94 -30.47 10.11 7.01
C ASN A 94 -30.60 10.57 5.54
N MET A 95 -31.80 10.94 5.12
CA MET A 95 -32.08 11.52 3.80
C MET A 95 -31.85 13.04 3.75
N CYS A 96 -31.58 13.69 4.89
CA CYS A 96 -31.44 15.13 4.98
C CYS A 96 -29.99 15.57 4.80
N ARG A 97 -29.77 16.69 4.12
CA ARG A 97 -28.44 17.33 4.05
C ARG A 97 -27.97 17.70 5.45
N GLY A 98 -26.79 17.21 5.85
CA GLY A 98 -26.23 17.41 7.19
C GLY A 98 -26.94 16.64 8.30
N GLY A 99 -27.84 15.72 7.97
CA GLY A 99 -28.48 14.81 8.92
C GLY A 99 -27.58 13.61 9.27
N ARG A 100 -28.07 12.77 10.18
CA ARG A 100 -27.32 11.62 10.69
C ARG A 100 -27.40 10.44 9.73
N MET A 101 -26.24 9.88 9.35
CA MET A 101 -26.18 8.67 8.54
C MET A 101 -26.78 7.46 9.26
N PHE A 102 -27.54 6.62 8.55
CA PHE A 102 -27.99 5.32 9.06
C PHE A 102 -26.81 4.33 9.13
N ALA A 103 -26.70 3.60 10.24
CA ALA A 103 -25.59 2.68 10.52
C ALA A 103 -24.17 3.27 10.29
N PRO A 104 -23.81 4.37 11.00
CA PRO A 104 -22.52 5.01 10.79
C PRO A 104 -21.37 4.09 11.23
N THR A 105 -20.19 4.27 10.63
CA THR A 105 -19.00 3.50 11.03
C THR A 105 -18.68 3.75 12.51
N LYS A 106 -18.53 2.67 13.27
CA LYS A 106 -18.26 2.70 14.70
C LYS A 106 -16.83 2.27 14.99
N THR A 107 -16.27 2.81 16.06
CA THR A 107 -14.92 2.47 16.54
C THR A 107 -14.79 0.98 16.87
N TRP A 108 -15.83 0.38 17.44
CA TRP A 108 -15.88 -1.03 17.84
C TRP A 108 -16.06 -2.03 16.68
N ARG A 109 -16.00 -1.58 15.42
CA ARG A 109 -15.97 -2.51 14.28
C ARG A 109 -14.76 -3.44 14.43
N LYS A 110 -14.95 -4.75 14.20
CA LYS A 110 -13.85 -5.71 14.20
C LYS A 110 -12.99 -5.54 12.95
N TRP A 111 -11.88 -4.82 13.08
CA TRP A 111 -10.91 -4.57 12.01
C TRP A 111 -9.94 -5.74 11.83
N GLN A 112 -9.57 -6.38 12.93
CA GLN A 112 -8.55 -7.42 12.97
C GLN A 112 -9.16 -8.82 12.84
N ILE A 113 -8.49 -9.66 12.05
CA ILE A 113 -8.84 -11.06 11.83
C ILE A 113 -7.70 -11.94 12.34
N LYS A 114 -8.01 -12.79 13.34
CA LYS A 114 -7.10 -13.83 13.79
C LYS A 114 -7.04 -14.93 12.73
N THR A 115 -5.84 -15.15 12.19
CA THR A 115 -5.57 -16.22 11.23
C THR A 115 -4.77 -17.32 11.94
N ASN A 116 -5.09 -18.59 11.69
CA ASN A 116 -4.45 -19.74 12.32
C ASN A 116 -2.94 -19.76 11.99
N LEU A 117 -2.11 -20.08 12.99
CA LEU A 117 -0.65 -20.16 12.84
C LEU A 117 -0.24 -21.20 11.79
N ASN A 118 -0.89 -22.36 11.76
CA ASN A 118 -0.55 -23.42 10.80
C ASN A 118 -0.86 -23.00 9.36
N GLN A 119 -1.96 -22.28 9.14
CA GLN A 119 -2.29 -21.72 7.81
C GLN A 119 -1.27 -20.66 7.39
N LYS A 120 -0.80 -19.81 8.31
CA LYS A 120 0.26 -18.83 8.03
C LYS A 120 1.56 -19.52 7.65
N ARG A 121 2.00 -20.54 8.42
CA ARG A 121 3.21 -21.32 8.15
C ARG A 121 3.15 -22.01 6.77
N PHE A 122 1.98 -22.55 6.43
CA PHE A 122 1.77 -23.16 5.13
C PHE A 122 1.79 -22.14 3.98
N ALA A 123 1.14 -20.98 4.17
CA ALA A 123 1.18 -19.88 3.18
C ALA A 123 2.61 -19.38 2.95
N THR A 124 3.43 -19.25 4.02
CA THR A 124 4.84 -18.84 3.88
C THR A 124 5.66 -19.89 3.14
N ALA A 125 5.48 -21.18 3.42
CA ALA A 125 6.17 -22.25 2.69
C ALA A 125 5.76 -22.28 1.21
N SER A 126 4.46 -22.14 0.91
CA SER A 126 3.96 -22.06 -0.46
C SER A 126 4.50 -20.83 -1.20
N ALA A 127 4.65 -19.68 -0.54
CA ALA A 127 5.19 -18.47 -1.14
C ALA A 127 6.70 -18.62 -1.45
N LEU A 128 7.47 -19.25 -0.56
CA LEU A 128 8.88 -19.57 -0.80
C LEU A 128 9.04 -20.56 -1.96
N ALA A 129 8.22 -21.61 -2.03
CA ALA A 129 8.24 -22.54 -3.17
C ALA A 129 7.94 -21.82 -4.50
N ALA A 130 7.00 -20.86 -4.49
CA ALA A 130 6.69 -20.07 -5.68
C ALA A 130 7.82 -19.14 -6.12
N SER A 131 8.64 -18.62 -5.19
CA SER A 131 9.76 -17.75 -5.53
C SER A 131 10.92 -18.49 -6.20
N ALA A 132 10.97 -19.83 -6.13
CA ALA A 132 11.96 -20.64 -6.85
C ALA A 132 11.56 -20.97 -8.30
N LEU A 133 10.34 -20.63 -8.74
CA LEU A 133 9.85 -20.96 -10.07
C LEU A 133 9.88 -19.73 -11.00
N PRO A 134 10.74 -19.69 -12.03
CA PRO A 134 10.84 -18.56 -12.95
C PRO A 134 9.51 -18.20 -13.63
N SER A 135 8.69 -19.20 -13.96
CA SER A 135 7.38 -19.01 -14.60
C SER A 135 6.42 -18.18 -13.74
N LEU A 136 6.37 -18.44 -12.44
CA LEU A 136 5.50 -17.70 -11.52
C LEU A 136 6.03 -16.29 -11.23
N VAL A 137 7.35 -16.14 -11.16
CA VAL A 137 8.00 -14.83 -10.94
C VAL A 137 7.77 -13.91 -12.15
N MET A 138 7.92 -14.44 -13.37
CA MET A 138 7.62 -13.71 -14.61
C MET A 138 6.12 -13.40 -14.73
N ALA A 139 5.24 -14.34 -14.40
CA ALA A 139 3.78 -14.12 -14.42
C ALA A 139 3.32 -13.03 -13.45
N ARG A 140 4.05 -12.82 -12.34
CA ARG A 140 3.80 -11.72 -11.39
C ARG A 140 4.18 -10.34 -11.97
N GLY A 141 5.01 -10.32 -13.02
CA GLY A 141 5.45 -9.10 -13.70
C GLY A 141 6.90 -8.68 -13.41
N HIS A 142 7.72 -9.54 -12.81
CA HIS A 142 9.13 -9.25 -12.58
C HIS A 142 9.97 -9.43 -13.85
N ARG A 143 10.96 -8.55 -14.06
CA ARG A 143 11.89 -8.61 -15.19
C ARG A 143 13.11 -9.47 -14.83
N ILE A 144 13.04 -10.77 -15.15
CA ILE A 144 14.06 -11.76 -14.78
C ILE A 144 14.84 -12.35 -15.97
N GLU A 145 14.67 -11.83 -17.18
CA GLU A 145 15.23 -12.39 -18.43
C GLU A 145 16.75 -12.54 -18.44
N LYS A 146 17.46 -11.71 -17.68
CA LYS A 146 18.94 -11.66 -17.64
C LYS A 146 19.55 -12.36 -16.42
N ILE A 147 18.71 -12.91 -15.55
CA ILE A 147 19.15 -13.62 -14.34
C ILE A 147 19.38 -15.09 -14.72
N GLU A 148 20.51 -15.64 -14.29
CA GLU A 148 20.94 -16.99 -14.66
C GLU A 148 20.11 -18.08 -13.96
N GLU A 149 19.73 -17.86 -12.70
CA GLU A 149 18.89 -18.81 -11.95
C GLU A 149 18.05 -18.19 -10.84
N VAL A 150 17.03 -18.94 -10.43
CA VAL A 150 16.09 -18.60 -9.36
C VAL A 150 15.86 -19.90 -8.54
N PRO A 151 15.90 -19.87 -7.20
CA PRO A 151 16.11 -18.72 -6.32
C PRO A 151 17.55 -18.19 -6.39
N LEU A 152 17.72 -16.87 -6.45
CA LEU A 152 19.02 -16.22 -6.46
C LEU A 152 19.62 -16.20 -5.05
N VAL A 153 20.79 -16.80 -4.88
CA VAL A 153 21.53 -16.84 -3.59
C VAL A 153 22.84 -16.08 -3.74
N ILE A 154 23.12 -15.21 -2.77
CA ILE A 154 24.32 -14.36 -2.73
C ILE A 154 25.09 -14.70 -1.45
N ASP A 155 26.41 -14.56 -1.50
CA ASP A 155 27.29 -14.78 -0.36
C ASP A 155 27.00 -13.84 0.83
N ASP A 156 27.32 -14.28 2.05
CA ASP A 156 27.02 -13.56 3.29
C ASP A 156 27.74 -12.21 3.39
N SER A 157 28.80 -11.99 2.62
CA SER A 157 29.51 -10.71 2.52
C SER A 157 28.63 -9.55 2.07
N ALA A 158 27.53 -9.81 1.35
CA ALA A 158 26.54 -8.82 0.98
C ALA A 158 25.87 -8.12 2.19
N GLU A 159 25.85 -8.75 3.38
CA GLU A 159 25.34 -8.15 4.61
C GLU A 159 26.18 -6.95 5.07
N LYS A 160 27.47 -6.91 4.72
CA LYS A 160 28.42 -5.86 5.14
C LYS A 160 28.34 -4.58 4.30
N LEU A 161 27.52 -4.55 3.24
CA LEU A 161 27.39 -3.41 2.34
C LEU A 161 26.74 -2.21 3.05
N ALA A 162 27.50 -1.14 3.26
CA ALA A 162 27.03 0.03 3.98
C ALA A 162 26.41 1.10 3.07
N LYS A 163 26.86 1.20 1.80
CA LYS A 163 26.44 2.28 0.89
C LYS A 163 25.48 1.78 -0.18
N THR A 164 24.44 2.56 -0.47
CA THR A 164 23.48 2.27 -1.54
C THR A 164 24.14 2.18 -2.92
N LYS A 165 25.21 2.94 -3.16
CA LYS A 165 26.01 2.87 -4.39
C LYS A 165 26.60 1.48 -4.61
N GLU A 166 27.07 0.84 -3.53
CA GLU A 166 27.67 -0.50 -3.57
C GLU A 166 26.58 -1.56 -3.82
N ALA A 167 25.43 -1.44 -3.15
CA ALA A 167 24.28 -2.32 -3.38
C ALA A 167 23.74 -2.23 -4.83
N VAL A 168 23.67 -1.02 -5.40
CA VAL A 168 23.28 -0.83 -6.80
C VAL A 168 24.30 -1.44 -7.76
N ALA A 169 25.59 -1.37 -7.44
CA ALA A 169 26.64 -1.99 -8.25
C ALA A 169 26.50 -3.52 -8.26
N LEU A 170 26.25 -4.13 -7.10
CA LEU A 170 25.99 -5.57 -6.97
C LEU A 170 24.76 -6.01 -7.77
N LEU A 171 23.62 -5.31 -7.63
CA LEU A 171 22.39 -5.64 -8.38
C LEU A 171 22.56 -5.51 -9.90
N LYS A 172 23.42 -4.59 -10.36
CA LYS A 172 23.78 -4.47 -11.78
C LYS A 172 24.67 -5.62 -12.22
N ALA A 173 25.61 -6.06 -11.38
CA ALA A 173 26.48 -7.18 -11.68
C ALA A 173 25.71 -8.50 -11.84
N ILE A 174 24.66 -8.70 -11.04
CA ILE A 174 23.77 -9.89 -11.08
C ILE A 174 22.61 -9.73 -12.08
N ASN A 175 22.58 -8.64 -12.86
CA ASN A 175 21.51 -8.29 -13.80
C ASN A 175 20.09 -8.12 -13.21
N ALA A 176 19.93 -8.13 -11.88
CA ALA A 176 18.66 -7.93 -11.19
C ALA A 176 18.18 -6.46 -11.19
N TYR A 177 19.06 -5.50 -11.49
CA TYR A 177 18.73 -4.07 -11.48
C TYR A 177 17.64 -3.66 -12.49
N SER A 178 17.40 -4.47 -13.54
CA SER A 178 16.36 -4.22 -14.53
C SER A 178 14.93 -4.28 -13.95
N ASP A 179 14.71 -5.06 -12.90
CA ASP A 179 13.45 -5.11 -12.18
C ASP A 179 13.27 -3.85 -11.31
N VAL A 180 14.33 -3.42 -10.62
CA VAL A 180 14.34 -2.22 -9.78
C VAL A 180 14.02 -0.95 -10.59
N SER A 181 14.59 -0.83 -11.80
CA SER A 181 14.32 0.34 -12.65
C SER A 181 12.86 0.40 -13.12
N SER A 182 12.16 -0.72 -13.21
CA SER A 182 10.73 -0.73 -13.54
C SER A 182 9.87 -0.08 -12.43
N VAL A 183 10.25 -0.27 -11.17
CA VAL A 183 9.56 0.30 -10.01
C VAL A 183 9.72 1.82 -9.95
N THR A 184 10.90 2.34 -10.33
CA THR A 184 11.14 3.79 -10.36
C THR A 184 10.29 4.55 -11.38
N VAL A 185 9.86 3.87 -12.45
CA VAL A 185 9.05 4.45 -13.53
C VAL A 185 7.55 4.27 -13.28
N ALA A 186 7.16 3.30 -12.43
CA ALA A 186 5.79 3.08 -12.01
C ALA A 186 5.28 4.31 -11.23
N THR A 187 4.60 5.20 -11.93
CA THR A 187 4.23 6.53 -11.48
C THR A 187 3.01 6.51 -10.55
N VAL A 188 3.12 7.37 -9.53
CA VAL A 188 2.07 8.15 -8.86
C VAL A 188 0.66 7.53 -8.86
N ASN A 189 0.27 6.97 -7.71
CA ASN A 189 -1.11 6.54 -7.46
C ASN A 189 -2.10 7.65 -7.84
N ALA A 190 -3.17 7.30 -8.57
CA ALA A 190 -4.16 8.20 -9.16
C ALA A 190 -4.81 9.23 -8.19
N VAL A 191 -4.67 9.05 -6.87
CA VAL A 191 -5.15 9.99 -5.84
C VAL A 191 -4.22 11.22 -5.67
N VAL A 192 -2.95 11.12 -6.05
CA VAL A 192 -1.99 12.24 -6.00
C VAL A 192 -2.08 13.13 -7.25
N LEU A 193 -2.82 12.71 -8.27
CA LEU A 193 -2.87 13.37 -9.58
C LEU A 193 -3.64 14.71 -9.60
N LEU A 194 -4.29 15.11 -8.51
CA LEU A 194 -4.91 16.44 -8.38
C LEU A 194 -4.00 17.50 -7.76
N LEU A 195 -2.82 17.14 -7.22
CA LEU A 195 -1.93 18.09 -6.54
C LEU A 195 -0.57 18.28 -7.22
N SER A 196 -0.33 17.72 -8.41
CA SER A 196 0.97 17.84 -9.09
C SER A 196 0.89 18.14 -10.59
N ILE A 197 -0.22 18.72 -11.07
CA ILE A 197 -0.28 19.38 -12.39
C ILE A 197 -0.01 20.88 -12.21
N THR A 198 1.12 21.24 -11.60
CA THR A 198 1.73 22.58 -11.74
C THR A 198 3.22 22.50 -11.43
N LYS A 199 4.00 21.85 -12.31
CA LYS A 199 5.42 22.15 -12.57
C LYS A 199 6.00 21.10 -13.50
N THR A 200 6.08 21.41 -14.80
CA THR A 200 7.27 21.21 -15.64
C THR A 200 6.98 21.65 -17.08
N THR A 201 7.40 22.86 -17.44
CA THR A 201 8.10 23.15 -18.70
C THR A 201 9.00 24.35 -18.44
N VAL A 202 10.26 24.11 -18.05
CA VAL A 202 11.31 25.14 -18.12
C VAL A 202 12.11 24.85 -19.37
N SER A 203 11.88 25.65 -20.43
CA SER A 203 12.82 25.79 -21.54
C SER A 203 13.34 27.23 -21.59
N SER A 204 14.58 27.38 -21.13
CA SER A 204 15.63 28.30 -21.61
C SER A 204 15.34 29.79 -21.89
N ARG A 205 16.09 30.62 -21.12
CA ARG A 205 16.79 31.90 -21.45
C ARG A 205 16.18 33.24 -20.96
N PRO A 206 17.05 34.27 -20.74
CA PRO A 206 17.16 34.94 -19.44
C PRO A 206 16.86 36.45 -19.47
N SER A 207 16.39 37.02 -18.36
CA SER A 207 16.61 38.45 -18.06
C SER A 207 16.35 38.76 -16.59
N ALA A 208 17.39 39.29 -15.96
CA ALA A 208 17.54 39.93 -14.66
C ALA A 208 16.27 40.51 -13.98
N THR A 209 16.12 40.21 -12.69
CA THR A 209 16.13 41.22 -11.59
C THR A 209 16.25 40.50 -10.23
N TYR A 210 17.35 40.73 -9.51
CA TYR A 210 17.53 40.46 -8.07
C TYR A 210 17.26 41.79 -7.31
N PRO A 211 16.86 41.84 -6.01
CA PRO A 211 17.66 41.36 -4.86
C PRO A 211 16.87 40.66 -3.71
N VAL A 212 17.40 39.59 -3.10
CA VAL A 212 18.12 39.48 -1.80
C VAL A 212 17.36 40.03 -0.57
N TRP A 213 17.05 39.16 0.43
CA TRP A 213 17.63 39.14 1.81
C TRP A 213 16.91 38.15 2.74
N ASN A 214 17.72 37.32 3.41
CA ASN A 214 17.44 36.31 4.45
C ASN A 214 16.62 36.82 5.64
N TRP A 215 15.84 35.94 6.28
CA TRP A 215 15.74 35.87 7.76
C TRP A 215 15.71 34.40 8.23
N SER A 216 16.69 34.05 9.05
CA SER A 216 16.74 32.88 9.92
C SER A 216 16.12 33.27 11.27
N THR A 217 15.33 32.39 11.88
CA THR A 217 15.20 32.31 13.34
C THR A 217 14.80 30.90 13.76
N SER A 218 15.69 30.26 14.53
CA SER A 218 15.40 29.13 15.40
C SER A 218 14.82 29.61 16.75
N VAL A 219 14.34 28.64 17.54
CA VAL A 219 13.98 28.66 18.99
C VAL A 219 12.52 29.08 19.25
N VAL A 220 11.68 28.32 19.98
CA VAL A 220 11.87 27.41 21.13
C VAL A 220 11.45 25.97 20.83
#